data_AF-A0A6I1FL30-F1
#
_entry.id   AF-A0A6I1FL30-F1
#
_cell.length_a   1.000
_cell.length_b   1.000
_cell.length_c   1.000
_cell.angle_alpha   90.00
_cell.angle_beta   90.00
_cell.angle_gamma   90.00
#
_symmetry.space_group_name_H-M   'P 1'
#
loop_
_entity.id
_entity.type
_entity.pdbx_description
1 polymer ?
#
loop_
_entity_poly.entity_id
_entity_poly.type
_entity_poly.pdbx_seq_one_letter_code
_entity_poly.pdbx_strand_id
1 'polypeptide(L)'
;MKKRIFLYMTAVFLLASSILPVKTYAAGIQYVALGDSLAAGQTPNKEIGASYTDLIAFALQQTGQLSSFSKNLAFPGYSTEQVLEQLEKKKARALIQKADLITISAGANDLLPLIQNDAVRGMLSYEAIPVAFSLNRVRKNYIKLFEQIRAINPHADIYAMGYYFPYPHVKEGQKPSVAGQLEILNKIIEQEAKKAGAHFVPVADQFGTNADSLIPNPKDVHPAPAGYLNMANSFLEVYAPGSPPIPQSVLTQLPAPIPFSKLRSGQRAETENPAAEQEKAKETEKEAEETSSTASEPIKSCKRGEYV
;
A
#
# COMPACT_ATOMS: atom_id res chain seq x y z
N MET A 1 51.34 -42.16 -35.69
CA MET A 1 50.03 -42.30 -35.00
C MET A 1 49.88 -41.37 -33.77
N LYS A 2 50.37 -40.12 -33.77
CA LYS A 2 50.32 -39.24 -32.57
C LYS A 2 49.82 -37.80 -32.80
N LYS A 3 49.34 -37.45 -34.00
CA LYS A 3 48.92 -36.06 -34.33
C LYS A 3 47.42 -35.88 -34.66
N ARG A 4 46.61 -36.94 -34.55
CA ARG A 4 45.16 -36.87 -34.88
C ARG A 4 44.22 -36.92 -33.66
N ILE A 5 44.74 -37.12 -32.46
CA ILE A 5 43.94 -37.23 -31.23
C ILE A 5 43.78 -35.87 -30.53
N PHE A 6 44.67 -34.90 -30.79
CA PHE A 6 44.61 -33.59 -30.11
C PHE A 6 43.51 -32.65 -30.66
N LEU A 7 42.95 -32.94 -31.84
CA LEU A 7 41.94 -32.08 -32.47
C LEU A 7 40.50 -32.34 -31.99
N TYR A 8 40.27 -33.41 -31.23
CA TYR A 8 38.93 -33.75 -30.71
C TYR A 8 38.73 -33.36 -29.24
N MET A 9 39.78 -32.98 -28.50
CA MET A 9 39.64 -32.48 -27.12
C MET A 9 39.37 -30.98 -27.03
N THR A 10 39.63 -30.20 -28.08
CA THR A 10 39.26 -28.78 -28.14
C THR A 10 37.87 -28.55 -28.76
N ALA A 11 37.34 -29.49 -29.54
CA ALA A 11 36.00 -29.40 -30.12
C ALA A 11 34.87 -29.82 -29.16
N VAL A 12 35.18 -30.56 -28.09
CA VAL A 12 34.18 -30.99 -27.08
C VAL A 12 34.02 -29.95 -25.95
N PHE A 13 34.98 -29.04 -25.76
CA PHE A 13 34.87 -27.97 -24.75
C PHE A 13 34.12 -26.72 -25.26
N LEU A 14 33.73 -26.68 -26.54
CA LEU A 14 33.02 -25.56 -27.17
C LEU A 14 31.52 -25.82 -27.42
N LEU A 15 30.97 -26.94 -26.93
CA LEU A 15 29.57 -27.32 -27.19
C LEU A 15 28.73 -27.58 -25.93
N ALA A 16 29.12 -27.01 -24.79
CA ALA A 16 28.31 -27.02 -23.56
C ALA A 16 28.17 -25.63 -22.92
N SER A 17 28.16 -24.57 -23.72
CA SER A 17 27.47 -23.33 -23.34
C SER A 17 26.05 -23.37 -23.87
N SER A 18 25.27 -24.36 -23.41
CA SER A 18 23.84 -24.18 -23.33
C SER A 18 23.62 -23.01 -22.39
N ILE A 19 23.40 -21.83 -22.97
CA ILE A 19 22.82 -20.67 -22.30
C ILE A 19 21.48 -21.19 -21.78
N LEU A 20 21.47 -21.71 -20.55
CA LEU A 20 20.23 -21.87 -19.83
C LEU A 20 19.63 -20.47 -19.83
N PRO A 21 18.36 -20.29 -20.22
CA PRO A 21 17.70 -19.04 -19.93
C PRO A 21 17.78 -18.91 -18.41
N VAL A 22 18.67 -18.04 -17.93
CA VAL A 22 18.52 -17.49 -16.60
C VAL A 22 17.16 -16.84 -16.69
N LYS A 23 16.14 -17.48 -16.10
CA LYS A 23 14.92 -16.79 -15.76
C LYS A 23 15.37 -15.68 -14.84
N THR A 24 15.70 -14.53 -15.41
CA THR A 24 15.66 -13.27 -14.71
C THR A 24 14.20 -13.15 -14.32
N TYR A 25 13.86 -13.64 -13.12
CA TYR A 25 12.65 -13.20 -12.48
C TYR A 25 12.77 -11.68 -12.50
N ALA A 26 11.89 -11.02 -13.25
CA ALA A 26 11.77 -9.58 -13.15
C ALA A 26 11.72 -9.27 -11.65
N ALA A 27 12.56 -8.35 -11.18
CA ALA A 27 12.48 -7.91 -9.79
C ALA A 27 11.01 -7.56 -9.55
N GLY A 28 10.35 -8.25 -8.62
CA GLY A 28 8.92 -8.09 -8.42
C GLY A 28 8.55 -6.64 -8.09
N ILE A 29 7.27 -6.31 -8.19
CA ILE A 29 6.72 -4.98 -7.97
C ILE A 29 6.98 -4.52 -6.54
N GLN A 30 7.65 -3.38 -6.39
CA GLN A 30 7.72 -2.63 -5.14
C GLN A 30 6.55 -1.65 -5.08
N TYR A 31 5.56 -1.98 -4.25
CA TYR A 31 4.31 -1.23 -4.13
C TYR A 31 4.34 -0.28 -2.93
N VAL A 32 4.11 1.02 -3.18
CA VAL A 32 3.98 2.04 -2.13
C VAL A 32 2.59 2.66 -2.16
N ALA A 33 1.92 2.66 -1.01
CA ALA A 33 0.68 3.41 -0.81
C ALA A 33 0.95 4.73 -0.09
N LEU A 34 0.53 5.83 -0.72
CA LEU A 34 0.59 7.20 -0.21
C LEU A 34 -0.83 7.70 0.01
N GLY A 35 -1.16 8.26 1.18
CA GLY A 35 -2.48 8.84 1.33
C GLY A 35 -3.01 9.01 2.73
N ASP A 36 -4.33 8.86 2.81
CA ASP A 36 -5.15 9.17 3.97
C ASP A 36 -5.56 7.92 4.77
N SER A 37 -6.68 8.02 5.49
CA SER A 37 -7.26 6.94 6.30
C SER A 37 -7.69 5.73 5.48
N LEU A 38 -8.10 5.90 4.22
CA LEU A 38 -8.50 4.78 3.37
C LEU A 38 -7.29 3.93 2.99
N ALA A 39 -6.17 4.56 2.64
CA ALA A 39 -4.93 3.84 2.38
C ALA A 39 -4.42 3.16 3.67
N ALA A 40 -4.54 3.82 4.82
CA ALA A 40 -4.10 3.28 6.10
C ALA A 40 -4.93 2.06 6.56
N GLY A 41 -6.22 2.05 6.26
CA GLY A 41 -7.16 1.00 6.68
C GLY A 41 -7.99 1.36 7.90
N GLN A 42 -8.36 2.64 8.07
CA GLN A 42 -9.22 3.03 9.16
C GLN A 42 -10.59 2.33 9.06
N THR A 43 -11.02 1.71 10.15
CA THR A 43 -12.33 1.04 10.23
C THR A 43 -13.41 2.02 10.72
N PRO A 44 -14.71 1.66 10.57
CA PRO A 44 -15.81 2.46 11.12
C PRO A 44 -15.79 2.60 12.65
N ASN A 45 -14.91 1.87 13.33
CA ASN A 45 -14.79 1.81 14.79
C ASN A 45 -13.52 2.50 15.32
N LYS A 46 -12.84 3.32 14.50
CA LYS A 46 -11.59 4.03 14.86
C LYS A 46 -10.44 3.08 15.23
N GLU A 47 -10.27 2.06 14.41
CA GLU A 47 -9.19 1.08 14.45
C GLU A 47 -8.46 1.07 13.09
N ILE A 48 -7.30 0.43 13.01
CA ILE A 48 -6.62 0.15 11.73
C ILE A 48 -6.75 -1.34 11.42
N GLY A 49 -7.47 -1.67 10.35
CA GLY A 49 -7.56 -3.01 9.78
C GLY A 49 -6.83 -3.12 8.45
N ALA A 50 -7.11 -4.22 7.73
CA ALA A 50 -6.70 -4.35 6.34
C ALA A 50 -7.48 -3.34 5.47
N SER A 51 -6.73 -2.62 4.63
CA SER A 51 -7.23 -1.61 3.71
C SER A 51 -7.24 -2.14 2.27
N TYR A 52 -7.70 -1.29 1.33
CA TYR A 52 -7.59 -1.62 -0.09
C TYR A 52 -6.13 -1.85 -0.51
N THR A 53 -5.17 -1.20 0.16
CA THR A 53 -3.74 -1.32 -0.15
C THR A 53 -3.22 -2.71 0.24
N ASP A 54 -3.64 -3.25 1.39
CA ASP A 54 -3.25 -4.59 1.81
C ASP A 54 -3.85 -5.66 0.88
N LEU A 55 -5.07 -5.44 0.40
CA LEU A 55 -5.76 -6.34 -0.53
C LEU A 55 -5.10 -6.34 -1.92
N ILE A 56 -4.68 -5.18 -2.42
CA ILE A 56 -3.88 -5.08 -3.66
C ILE A 56 -2.56 -5.83 -3.48
N ALA A 57 -1.84 -5.59 -2.38
CA ALA A 57 -0.59 -6.28 -2.08
C ALA A 57 -0.79 -7.80 -2.03
N PHE A 58 -1.86 -8.27 -1.37
CA PHE A 58 -2.23 -9.68 -1.35
C PHE A 58 -2.46 -10.24 -2.76
N ALA A 59 -3.19 -9.54 -3.63
CA ALA A 59 -3.42 -9.98 -5.01
C ALA A 59 -2.13 -10.07 -5.84
N LEU A 60 -1.25 -9.08 -5.71
CA LEU A 60 0.08 -9.09 -6.34
C LEU A 60 0.95 -10.24 -5.80
N GLN A 61 0.84 -10.56 -4.51
CA GLN A 61 1.55 -11.68 -3.90
C GLN A 61 1.04 -13.03 -4.43
N GLN A 62 -0.28 -13.21 -4.55
CA GLN A 62 -0.88 -14.46 -5.06
C GLN A 62 -0.47 -14.76 -6.51
N THR A 63 -0.16 -13.72 -7.29
CA THR A 63 0.31 -13.86 -8.67
C THR A 63 1.83 -13.92 -8.78
N GLY A 64 2.56 -13.90 -7.66
CA GLY A 64 4.02 -13.91 -7.62
C GLY A 64 4.67 -12.62 -8.12
N GLN A 65 3.89 -11.53 -8.26
CA GLN A 65 4.36 -10.26 -8.77
C GLN A 65 4.91 -9.34 -7.66
N LEU A 66 4.45 -9.47 -6.41
CA LEU A 66 4.88 -8.57 -5.32
C LEU A 66 6.32 -8.87 -4.86
N SER A 67 7.19 -7.87 -4.88
CA SER A 67 8.49 -7.92 -4.19
C SER A 67 8.43 -7.31 -2.80
N SER A 68 7.83 -6.12 -2.67
CA SER A 68 7.68 -5.46 -1.38
C SER A 68 6.45 -4.56 -1.37
N PHE A 69 5.95 -4.27 -0.18
CA PHE A 69 4.80 -3.41 0.04
C PHE A 69 5.05 -2.47 1.22
N SER A 70 4.71 -1.19 1.06
CA SER A 70 4.69 -0.24 2.16
C SER A 70 3.46 0.68 2.09
N LYS A 71 2.73 0.76 3.20
CA LYS A 71 1.71 1.79 3.44
C LYS A 71 2.11 2.78 4.53
N ASN A 72 3.41 2.89 4.81
CA ASN A 72 3.93 3.78 5.87
C ASN A 72 3.80 5.27 5.52
N LEU A 73 3.32 5.60 4.32
CA LEU A 73 3.01 6.96 3.88
C LEU A 73 1.50 7.23 3.85
N ALA A 74 0.69 6.34 4.45
CA ALA A 74 -0.74 6.50 4.59
C ALA A 74 -1.10 6.86 6.04
N PHE A 75 -1.72 8.02 6.24
CA PHE A 75 -2.03 8.52 7.58
C PHE A 75 -3.48 8.98 7.69
N PRO A 76 -4.23 8.46 8.69
CA PRO A 76 -5.58 8.91 8.94
C PRO A 76 -5.73 10.43 9.06
N GLY A 77 -6.72 10.98 8.35
CA GLY A 77 -7.06 12.39 8.36
C GLY A 77 -6.21 13.30 7.47
N TYR A 78 -5.24 12.76 6.72
CA TYR A 78 -4.42 13.59 5.85
C TYR A 78 -5.22 14.22 4.70
N SER A 79 -5.11 15.54 4.56
CA SER A 79 -5.53 16.29 3.39
C SER A 79 -4.53 16.15 2.24
N THR A 80 -4.90 16.63 1.05
CA THR A 80 -3.97 16.69 -0.10
C THR A 80 -2.71 17.51 0.19
N GLU A 81 -2.83 18.56 1.00
CA GLU A 81 -1.70 19.39 1.44
C GLU A 81 -0.74 18.59 2.32
N GLN A 82 -1.26 17.82 3.28
CA GLN A 82 -0.45 17.01 4.17
C GLN A 82 0.19 15.81 3.47
N VAL A 83 -0.50 15.21 2.49
CA VAL A 83 0.07 14.17 1.62
C VAL A 83 1.21 14.74 0.78
N LEU A 84 1.05 15.95 0.22
CA LEU A 84 2.12 16.65 -0.51
C LEU A 84 3.32 16.92 0.40
N GLU A 85 3.11 17.42 1.62
CA GLU A 85 4.18 17.65 2.59
C GLU A 85 4.95 16.38 2.98
N GLN A 86 4.34 15.18 2.91
CA GLN A 86 5.08 13.94 3.15
C GLN A 86 6.21 13.74 2.15
N LEU A 87 6.06 14.19 0.91
CA LEU A 87 7.05 14.01 -0.16
C LEU A 87 8.36 14.77 0.11
N GLU A 88 8.34 15.73 1.03
CA GLU A 88 9.55 16.44 1.47
C GLU A 88 10.38 15.61 2.45
N LYS A 89 9.79 14.58 3.08
CA LYS A 89 10.48 13.76 4.09
C LYS A 89 11.43 12.78 3.41
N LYS A 90 12.68 12.73 3.89
CA LYS A 90 13.72 11.80 3.38
C LYS A 90 13.26 10.34 3.30
N LYS A 91 12.52 9.86 4.30
CA LYS A 91 11.98 8.49 4.32
C LYS A 91 10.95 8.26 3.19
N ALA A 92 10.06 9.21 2.96
CA ALA A 92 9.06 9.13 1.89
C ALA A 92 9.73 9.13 0.51
N ARG A 93 10.68 10.05 0.29
CA ARG A 93 11.45 10.13 -0.96
C ARG A 93 12.17 8.82 -1.27
N ALA A 94 12.78 8.19 -0.27
CA ALA A 94 13.49 6.91 -0.43
C ALA A 94 12.55 5.75 -0.81
N LEU A 95 11.33 5.71 -0.27
CA LEU A 95 10.32 4.72 -0.66
C LEU A 95 9.84 4.98 -2.09
N ILE A 96 9.49 6.23 -2.41
CA ILE A 96 8.96 6.61 -3.73
C ILE A 96 9.99 6.41 -4.84
N GLN A 97 11.27 6.71 -4.57
CA GLN A 97 12.36 6.54 -5.54
C GLN A 97 12.51 5.09 -6.00
N LYS A 98 12.15 4.11 -5.17
CA LYS A 98 12.25 2.68 -5.47
C LYS A 98 10.95 2.05 -5.94
N ALA A 99 9.83 2.76 -5.82
CA ALA A 99 8.52 2.18 -6.10
C ALA A 99 8.34 1.93 -7.61
N ASP A 100 7.82 0.76 -7.94
CA ASP A 100 7.35 0.43 -9.30
C ASP A 100 5.87 0.80 -9.45
N LEU A 101 5.10 0.63 -8.37
CA LEU A 101 3.67 0.94 -8.29
C LEU A 101 3.41 1.89 -7.12
N ILE A 102 2.65 2.96 -7.38
CA ILE A 102 2.20 3.91 -6.36
C ILE A 102 0.68 4.08 -6.44
N THR A 103 -0.03 3.86 -5.34
CA THR A 103 -1.43 4.30 -5.21
C THR A 103 -1.52 5.55 -4.34
N ILE A 104 -2.43 6.47 -4.70
CA ILE A 104 -2.66 7.73 -3.99
C ILE A 104 -4.13 7.83 -3.56
N SER A 105 -4.41 8.00 -2.27
CA SER A 105 -5.72 8.45 -1.77
C SER A 105 -5.59 9.77 -0.99
N ALA A 106 -6.05 10.88 -1.57
CA ALA A 106 -6.10 12.17 -0.89
C ALA A 106 -7.25 13.04 -1.44
N GLY A 107 -7.89 13.84 -0.59
CA GLY A 107 -8.90 14.82 -1.03
C GLY A 107 -10.21 14.77 -0.27
N ALA A 108 -10.60 13.60 0.25
CA ALA A 108 -11.80 13.52 1.10
C ALA A 108 -11.66 14.39 2.36
N ASN A 109 -10.48 14.43 2.98
CA ASN A 109 -10.25 15.26 4.17
C ASN A 109 -10.20 16.77 3.87
N ASP A 110 -10.12 17.18 2.60
CA ASP A 110 -10.26 18.57 2.18
C ASP A 110 -11.74 18.97 2.03
N LEU A 111 -12.61 18.00 1.69
CA LEU A 111 -14.02 18.22 1.38
C LEU A 111 -14.98 17.88 2.53
N LEU A 112 -14.87 16.67 3.10
CA LEU A 112 -15.85 16.13 4.05
C LEU A 112 -16.00 16.98 5.33
N PRO A 113 -14.95 17.62 5.88
CA PRO A 113 -15.14 18.53 7.03
C PRO A 113 -16.03 19.74 6.74
N LEU A 114 -16.23 20.10 5.47
CA LEU A 114 -17.10 21.19 5.04
C LEU A 114 -18.57 20.73 4.87
N ILE A 115 -18.84 19.44 4.98
CA ILE A 115 -20.17 18.85 4.95
C ILE A 115 -20.65 18.63 6.39
N GLN A 116 -21.71 19.31 6.79
CA GLN A 116 -22.36 19.10 8.08
C GLN A 116 -23.29 17.88 7.98
N ASN A 117 -22.96 16.82 8.71
CA ASN A 117 -23.76 15.60 8.79
C ASN A 117 -24.55 15.52 10.11
N ASP A 118 -25.86 15.73 10.04
CA ASP A 118 -26.78 15.37 11.13
C ASP A 118 -27.24 13.92 10.94
N ALA A 119 -26.44 12.99 11.46
CA ALA A 119 -26.69 11.55 11.37
C ALA A 119 -27.99 11.11 12.08
N VAL A 120 -28.50 11.90 13.04
CA VAL A 120 -29.74 11.57 13.76
C VAL A 120 -30.96 11.96 12.92
N ARG A 121 -30.92 13.12 12.27
CA ARG A 121 -32.01 13.59 11.40
C ARG A 121 -31.89 13.12 9.95
N GLY A 122 -30.73 12.55 9.59
CA GLY A 122 -30.40 12.12 8.23
C GLY A 122 -30.31 13.30 7.26
N MET A 123 -29.69 14.41 7.68
CA MET A 123 -29.59 15.65 6.88
C MET A 123 -28.14 16.01 6.59
N LEU A 124 -27.92 16.57 5.40
CA LEU A 124 -26.63 17.09 4.97
C LEU A 124 -26.76 18.56 4.58
N SER A 125 -25.80 19.39 4.97
CA SER A 125 -25.69 20.76 4.50
C SER A 125 -24.23 21.15 4.30
N TYR A 126 -23.99 22.15 3.45
CA TYR A 126 -22.67 22.73 3.23
C TYR A 126 -22.80 24.15 2.66
N GLU A 127 -21.72 24.91 2.74
CA GLU A 127 -21.62 26.21 2.07
C GLU A 127 -20.88 26.06 0.74
N ALA A 128 -21.49 26.52 -0.35
CA ALA A 128 -20.96 26.30 -1.70
C ALA A 128 -19.60 26.99 -1.93
N ILE A 129 -19.40 28.20 -1.39
CA ILE A 129 -18.18 28.98 -1.60
C ILE A 129 -16.96 28.30 -0.95
N PRO A 130 -16.96 27.95 0.36
CA PRO A 130 -15.87 27.20 0.97
C PRO A 130 -15.55 25.88 0.26
N VAL A 131 -16.58 25.12 -0.15
CA VAL A 131 -16.39 23.87 -0.88
C VAL A 131 -15.69 24.11 -2.22
N ALA A 132 -16.10 25.11 -3.00
CA ALA A 132 -15.45 25.44 -4.27
C ALA A 132 -13.98 25.85 -4.09
N PHE A 133 -13.66 26.64 -3.05
CA PHE A 133 -12.27 26.98 -2.73
C PHE A 133 -11.44 25.76 -2.34
N SER A 134 -12.00 24.86 -1.53
CA SER A 134 -11.33 23.63 -1.12
C SER A 134 -11.05 22.70 -2.31
N LEU A 135 -12.03 22.47 -3.19
CA LEU A 135 -11.86 21.68 -4.41
C LEU A 135 -10.79 22.28 -5.35
N ASN A 136 -10.73 23.61 -5.48
CA ASN A 136 -9.66 24.24 -6.24
C ASN A 136 -8.28 24.09 -5.57
N ARG A 137 -8.20 24.00 -4.23
CA ARG A 137 -6.96 23.67 -3.51
C ARG A 137 -6.54 22.22 -3.80
N VAL A 138 -7.47 21.26 -3.72
CA VAL A 138 -7.24 19.85 -4.09
C VAL A 138 -6.63 19.76 -5.49
N ARG A 139 -7.22 20.45 -6.47
CA ARG A 139 -6.70 20.50 -7.84
C ARG A 139 -5.25 20.96 -7.91
N LYS A 140 -4.93 22.09 -7.25
CA LYS A 140 -3.57 22.63 -7.22
C LYS A 140 -2.59 21.70 -6.51
N ASN A 141 -3.02 21.03 -5.45
CA ASN A 141 -2.19 20.09 -4.71
C ASN A 141 -1.92 18.82 -5.51
N TYR A 142 -2.89 18.28 -6.24
CA TYR A 142 -2.68 17.13 -7.13
C TYR A 142 -1.68 17.43 -8.25
N ILE A 143 -1.72 18.64 -8.85
CA ILE A 143 -0.71 19.08 -9.83
C ILE A 143 0.70 18.96 -9.22
N LYS A 144 0.91 19.59 -8.07
CA LYS A 144 2.21 19.56 -7.37
C LYS A 144 2.60 18.15 -6.92
N LEU A 145 1.64 17.36 -6.46
CA LEU A 145 1.86 16.00 -5.99
C LEU A 145 2.42 15.12 -7.11
N PHE A 146 1.80 15.15 -8.28
CA PHE A 146 2.29 14.40 -9.43
C PHE A 146 3.64 14.94 -9.93
N GLU A 147 3.83 16.26 -10.01
CA GLU A 147 5.11 16.87 -10.37
C GLU A 147 6.25 16.39 -9.44
N GLN A 148 6.02 16.40 -8.13
CA GLN A 148 7.01 15.97 -7.16
C GLN A 148 7.28 14.46 -7.21
N ILE A 149 6.24 13.62 -7.32
CA ILE A 149 6.42 12.17 -7.46
C ILE A 149 7.22 11.88 -8.73
N ARG A 150 6.88 12.50 -9.87
CA ARG A 150 7.62 12.32 -11.14
C ARG A 150 9.05 12.83 -11.08
N ALA A 151 9.32 13.89 -10.31
CA ALA A 151 10.68 14.37 -10.06
C ALA A 151 11.50 13.41 -9.18
N ILE A 152 10.87 12.70 -8.24
CA ILE A 152 11.52 11.69 -7.39
C ILE A 152 11.71 10.37 -8.15
N ASN A 153 10.69 9.96 -8.91
CA ASN A 153 10.65 8.71 -9.66
C ASN A 153 9.91 8.92 -11.00
N PRO A 154 10.64 9.06 -12.11
CA PRO A 154 10.02 9.26 -13.42
C PRO A 154 9.35 7.99 -13.98
N HIS A 155 9.61 6.82 -13.40
CA HIS A 155 9.21 5.52 -13.97
C HIS A 155 8.08 4.81 -13.24
N ALA A 156 7.73 5.22 -12.02
CA ALA A 156 6.65 4.58 -11.26
C ALA A 156 5.30 4.65 -12.00
N ASP A 157 4.52 3.57 -11.97
CA ASP A 157 3.12 3.59 -12.37
C ASP A 157 2.28 4.12 -11.22
N ILE A 158 1.54 5.20 -11.48
CA ILE A 158 0.81 5.96 -10.45
C ILE A 158 -0.70 5.81 -10.67
N TYR A 159 -1.41 5.41 -9.62
CA TYR A 159 -2.86 5.24 -9.60
C TYR A 159 -3.48 6.14 -8.52
N ALA A 160 -4.23 7.14 -8.94
CA ALA A 160 -4.99 7.99 -8.02
C ALA A 160 -6.39 7.39 -7.80
N MET A 161 -6.70 7.08 -6.55
CA MET A 161 -7.96 6.49 -6.13
C MET A 161 -9.06 7.56 -6.09
N GLY A 162 -10.21 7.25 -6.68
CA GLY A 162 -11.44 8.01 -6.48
C GLY A 162 -12.10 7.71 -5.13
N TYR A 163 -13.08 8.53 -4.78
CA TYR A 163 -13.87 8.40 -3.56
C TYR A 163 -15.33 8.03 -3.86
N TYR A 164 -15.93 7.32 -2.92
CA TYR A 164 -17.34 6.98 -2.91
C TYR A 164 -18.17 8.03 -2.14
N PHE A 165 -19.50 7.93 -2.21
CA PHE A 165 -20.40 8.75 -1.40
C PHE A 165 -20.48 8.18 0.03
N PRO A 166 -20.04 8.91 1.07
CA PRO A 166 -19.81 8.30 2.39
C PRO A 166 -21.00 8.35 3.35
N TYR A 167 -22.17 8.83 2.92
CA TYR A 167 -23.33 9.08 3.81
C TYR A 167 -24.57 8.27 3.41
N PRO A 168 -24.52 6.93 3.31
CA PRO A 168 -25.67 6.17 2.80
C PRO A 168 -26.91 6.24 3.71
N HIS A 169 -26.71 6.48 5.01
CA HIS A 169 -27.75 6.54 6.05
C HIS A 169 -28.62 7.81 6.04
N VAL A 170 -28.27 8.81 5.22
CA VAL A 170 -29.04 10.07 5.15
C VAL A 170 -30.26 9.90 4.26
N LYS A 171 -31.22 10.82 4.37
CA LYS A 171 -32.44 10.79 3.54
C LYS A 171 -32.10 10.92 2.06
N GLU A 172 -32.81 10.20 1.19
CA GLU A 172 -32.59 10.22 -0.26
C GLU A 172 -32.54 11.65 -0.85
N GLY A 173 -33.45 12.54 -0.43
CA GLY A 173 -33.47 13.93 -0.89
C GLY A 173 -32.25 14.77 -0.53
N GLN A 174 -31.37 14.29 0.37
CA GLN A 174 -30.14 14.97 0.79
C GLN A 174 -28.90 14.51 0.02
N LYS A 175 -28.96 13.32 -0.61
CA LYS A 175 -27.82 12.69 -1.27
C LYS A 175 -27.33 13.45 -2.51
N PRO A 176 -28.20 13.89 -3.45
CA PRO A 176 -27.75 14.42 -4.74
C PRO A 176 -26.77 15.60 -4.66
N SER A 177 -27.04 16.57 -3.77
CA SER A 177 -26.21 17.78 -3.70
C SER A 177 -24.78 17.49 -3.24
N VAL A 178 -24.64 16.64 -2.22
CA VAL A 178 -23.32 16.25 -1.68
C VAL A 178 -22.63 15.24 -2.59
N ALA A 179 -23.37 14.29 -3.17
CA ALA A 179 -22.84 13.38 -4.19
C ALA A 179 -22.25 14.15 -5.37
N GLY A 180 -22.89 15.26 -5.80
CA GLY A 180 -22.34 16.14 -6.83
C GLY A 180 -21.00 16.80 -6.45
N GLN A 181 -20.77 17.13 -5.17
CA GLN A 181 -19.47 17.65 -4.73
C GLN A 181 -18.38 16.57 -4.75
N LEU A 182 -18.72 15.33 -4.38
CA LEU A 182 -17.81 14.18 -4.50
C LEU A 182 -17.51 13.85 -5.97
N GLU A 183 -18.49 13.99 -6.86
CA GLU A 183 -18.29 13.84 -8.30
C GLU A 183 -17.30 14.89 -8.84
N ILE A 184 -17.40 16.15 -8.41
CA ILE A 184 -16.44 17.19 -8.76
C ILE A 184 -15.04 16.85 -8.23
N LEU A 185 -14.93 16.37 -6.98
CA LEU A 185 -13.68 15.90 -6.41
C LEU A 185 -13.05 14.80 -7.29
N ASN A 186 -13.82 13.77 -7.64
CA ASN A 186 -13.35 12.67 -8.49
C ASN A 186 -12.93 13.17 -9.87
N LYS A 187 -13.69 14.08 -10.49
CA LYS A 187 -13.32 14.69 -11.78
C LYS A 187 -12.01 15.46 -11.70
N ILE A 188 -11.76 16.18 -10.61
CA ILE A 188 -10.48 16.86 -10.40
C ILE A 188 -9.34 15.85 -10.33
N ILE A 189 -9.47 14.82 -9.51
CA ILE A 189 -8.45 13.77 -9.36
C ILE A 189 -8.19 13.11 -10.71
N GLU A 190 -9.24 12.73 -11.43
CA GLU A 190 -9.17 12.10 -12.74
C GLU A 190 -8.45 12.97 -13.77
N GLN A 191 -8.83 14.24 -13.88
CA GLN A 191 -8.26 15.17 -14.85
C GLN A 191 -6.77 15.44 -14.58
N GLU A 192 -6.41 15.67 -13.32
CA GLU A 192 -5.01 15.93 -12.97
C GLU A 192 -4.15 14.65 -13.08
N ALA A 193 -4.71 13.47 -12.77
CA ALA A 193 -4.02 12.19 -13.02
C ALA A 193 -3.74 11.99 -14.51
N LYS A 194 -4.75 12.16 -15.37
CA LYS A 194 -4.60 12.04 -16.83
C LYS A 194 -3.53 12.99 -17.39
N LYS A 195 -3.51 14.26 -16.96
CA LYS A 195 -2.50 15.24 -17.40
C LYS A 195 -1.08 14.86 -17.00
N ALA A 196 -0.92 14.18 -15.86
CA ALA A 196 0.37 13.73 -15.36
C ALA A 196 0.83 12.35 -15.92
N GLY A 197 0.07 11.76 -16.84
CA GLY A 197 0.30 10.38 -17.30
C GLY A 197 0.16 9.36 -16.17
N ALA A 198 -0.72 9.63 -15.21
CA ALA A 198 -1.13 8.71 -14.16
C ALA A 198 -2.55 8.17 -14.45
N HIS A 199 -2.92 7.10 -13.77
CA HIS A 199 -4.22 6.44 -13.90
C HIS A 199 -5.18 6.93 -12.81
N PHE A 200 -6.46 7.03 -13.16
CA PHE A 200 -7.53 7.24 -12.20
C PHE A 200 -8.27 5.93 -11.96
N VAL A 201 -8.54 5.61 -10.70
CA VAL A 201 -9.30 4.42 -10.31
C VAL A 201 -10.70 4.84 -9.86
N PRO A 202 -11.75 4.57 -10.66
CA PRO A 202 -13.12 4.92 -10.30
C PRO A 202 -13.64 3.98 -9.21
N VAL A 203 -13.93 4.52 -8.03
CA VAL A 203 -14.43 3.75 -6.87
C VAL A 203 -15.93 3.96 -6.64
N ALA A 204 -16.47 5.11 -7.06
CA ALA A 204 -17.83 5.54 -6.71
C ALA A 204 -18.91 4.54 -7.12
N ASP A 205 -18.78 3.93 -8.31
CA ASP A 205 -19.79 3.03 -8.87
C ASP A 205 -19.90 1.72 -8.08
N GLN A 206 -18.81 1.26 -7.45
CA GLN A 206 -18.79 0.06 -6.62
C GLN A 206 -19.48 0.26 -5.25
N PHE A 207 -19.88 1.49 -4.93
CA PHE A 207 -20.61 1.84 -3.72
C PHE A 207 -22.03 2.35 -4.03
N GLY A 208 -22.17 3.22 -5.03
CA GLY A 208 -23.37 4.01 -5.23
C GLY A 208 -23.65 4.93 -4.03
N THR A 209 -24.92 5.32 -3.84
CA THR A 209 -25.34 6.23 -2.75
C THR A 209 -26.05 5.53 -1.60
N ASN A 210 -26.31 4.22 -1.71
CA ASN A 210 -27.10 3.40 -0.77
C ASN A 210 -26.27 2.21 -0.25
N ALA A 211 -25.03 2.52 0.11
CA ALA A 211 -23.97 1.56 0.45
C ALA A 211 -23.95 1.17 1.95
N ASP A 212 -25.10 1.02 2.60
CA ASP A 212 -25.21 0.81 4.05
C ASP A 212 -24.41 -0.41 4.54
N SER A 213 -24.34 -1.48 3.75
CA SER A 213 -23.54 -2.67 4.08
C SER A 213 -22.03 -2.43 3.97
N LEU A 214 -21.61 -1.49 3.11
CA LEU A 214 -20.20 -1.13 2.91
C LEU A 214 -19.76 -0.05 3.87
N ILE A 215 -20.66 0.82 4.34
CA ILE A 215 -20.38 1.91 5.29
C ILE A 215 -21.42 1.81 6.41
N PRO A 216 -21.24 0.91 7.39
CA PRO A 216 -22.31 0.51 8.31
C PRO A 216 -22.54 1.46 9.47
N ASN A 217 -21.63 2.40 9.76
CA ASN A 217 -21.73 3.30 10.90
C ASN A 217 -22.24 4.68 10.44
N PRO A 218 -23.46 5.12 10.83
CA PRO A 218 -23.99 6.42 10.41
C PRO A 218 -23.18 7.64 10.88
N LYS A 219 -22.32 7.45 11.89
CA LYS A 219 -21.46 8.50 12.48
C LYS A 219 -20.04 8.50 11.91
N ASP A 220 -19.74 7.59 10.98
CA ASP A 220 -18.41 7.43 10.41
C ASP A 220 -18.50 7.27 8.90
N VAL A 221 -17.45 7.66 8.18
CA VAL A 221 -17.40 7.69 6.71
C VAL A 221 -16.59 6.53 6.13
N HIS A 222 -15.90 5.76 6.98
CA HIS A 222 -15.00 4.71 6.57
C HIS A 222 -15.76 3.44 6.22
N PRO A 223 -15.24 2.64 5.28
CA PRO A 223 -15.91 1.43 4.87
C PRO A 223 -15.60 0.28 5.84
N ALA A 224 -16.51 -0.70 5.88
CA ALA A 224 -16.24 -2.05 6.36
C ALA A 224 -15.25 -2.77 5.41
N PRO A 225 -14.69 -3.93 5.82
CA PRO A 225 -13.77 -4.69 4.96
C PRO A 225 -14.29 -4.99 3.55
N ALA A 226 -15.59 -5.21 3.39
CA ALA A 226 -16.21 -5.39 2.07
C ALA A 226 -16.08 -4.16 1.16
N GLY A 227 -16.17 -2.94 1.71
CA GLY A 227 -15.96 -1.72 0.94
C GLY A 227 -14.49 -1.56 0.53
N TYR A 228 -13.54 -1.92 1.40
CA TYR A 228 -12.12 -1.95 1.03
C TYR A 228 -11.81 -2.98 -0.06
N LEU A 229 -12.51 -4.12 -0.07
CA LEU A 229 -12.43 -5.10 -1.15
C LEU A 229 -12.94 -4.54 -2.48
N ASN A 230 -14.06 -3.82 -2.47
CA ASN A 230 -14.58 -3.14 -3.66
C ASN A 230 -13.58 -2.11 -4.21
N MET A 231 -12.90 -1.36 -3.33
CA MET A 231 -11.84 -0.43 -3.72
C MET A 231 -10.64 -1.13 -4.37
N ALA A 232 -10.19 -2.25 -3.79
CA ALA A 232 -9.08 -3.03 -4.35
C ALA A 232 -9.43 -3.65 -5.70
N ASN A 233 -10.67 -4.14 -5.87
CA ASN A 233 -11.16 -4.66 -7.14
C ASN A 233 -11.29 -3.56 -8.20
N SER A 234 -11.73 -2.35 -7.82
CA SER A 234 -11.72 -1.19 -8.73
C SER A 234 -10.32 -0.90 -9.26
N PHE A 235 -9.30 -1.01 -8.39
CA PHE A 235 -7.91 -0.86 -8.81
C PHE A 235 -7.51 -1.95 -9.80
N LEU A 236 -7.82 -3.22 -9.52
CA LEU A 236 -7.43 -4.34 -10.38
C LEU A 236 -8.11 -4.28 -11.76
N GLU A 237 -9.33 -3.76 -11.85
CA GLU A 237 -10.02 -3.53 -13.13
C GLU A 237 -9.26 -2.56 -14.04
N VAL A 238 -8.60 -1.55 -13.46
CA VAL A 238 -7.78 -0.58 -14.22
C VAL A 238 -6.36 -1.10 -14.44
N TYR A 239 -5.76 -1.70 -13.41
CA TYR A 239 -4.37 -2.14 -13.40
C TYR A 239 -4.14 -3.37 -14.29
N ALA A 240 -5.05 -4.34 -14.25
CA ALA A 240 -4.96 -5.58 -15.01
C ALA A 240 -6.34 -5.99 -15.58
N PRO A 241 -6.86 -5.25 -16.58
CA PRO A 241 -8.18 -5.48 -17.14
C PRO A 241 -8.40 -6.94 -17.57
N GLY A 242 -9.53 -7.52 -17.18
CA GLY A 242 -9.88 -8.91 -17.46
C GLY A 242 -9.35 -9.93 -16.45
N SER A 243 -8.55 -9.51 -15.47
CA SER A 243 -8.17 -10.37 -14.35
C SER A 243 -9.38 -10.63 -13.43
N PRO A 244 -9.48 -11.84 -12.83
CA PRO A 244 -10.56 -12.11 -11.88
C PRO A 244 -10.44 -11.19 -10.65
N PRO A 245 -11.57 -10.69 -10.11
CA PRO A 245 -11.54 -9.90 -8.90
C PRO A 245 -11.09 -10.75 -7.70
N ILE A 246 -10.58 -10.09 -6.66
CA ILE A 246 -10.33 -10.72 -5.38
C ILE A 246 -11.67 -11.24 -4.83
N PRO A 247 -11.78 -12.54 -4.47
CA PRO A 247 -13.03 -13.11 -4.02
C PRO A 247 -13.38 -12.67 -2.59
N GLN A 248 -14.68 -12.58 -2.28
CA GLN A 248 -15.20 -12.24 -0.96
C GLN A 248 -14.68 -13.14 0.17
N SER A 249 -14.29 -14.39 -0.16
CA SER A 249 -13.71 -15.34 0.79
C SER A 249 -12.39 -14.86 1.41
N VAL A 250 -11.73 -13.83 0.86
CA VAL A 250 -10.56 -13.22 1.50
C VAL A 250 -10.93 -12.54 2.82
N LEU A 251 -12.18 -12.07 2.97
CA LEU A 251 -12.60 -11.31 4.15
C LEU A 251 -12.55 -12.14 5.44
N THR A 252 -12.67 -13.45 5.35
CA THR A 252 -12.57 -14.37 6.51
C THR A 252 -11.14 -14.62 6.95
N GLN A 253 -10.16 -14.17 6.17
CA GLN A 253 -8.72 -14.37 6.40
C GLN A 253 -8.02 -13.08 6.86
N LEU A 254 -8.76 -11.96 6.92
CA LEU A 254 -8.17 -10.68 7.30
C LEU A 254 -7.78 -10.68 8.78
N PRO A 255 -6.62 -10.09 9.13
CA PRO A 255 -6.25 -9.93 10.52
C PRO A 255 -7.24 -9.02 11.25
N ALA A 256 -7.36 -9.22 12.56
CA ALA A 256 -8.19 -8.36 13.41
C ALA A 256 -7.67 -6.91 13.40
N PRO A 257 -8.55 -5.90 13.34
CA PRO A 257 -8.14 -4.50 13.43
C PRO A 257 -7.46 -4.16 14.76
N ILE A 258 -6.54 -3.19 14.70
CA ILE A 258 -5.78 -2.69 15.84
C ILE A 258 -6.36 -1.34 16.29
N PRO A 259 -6.83 -1.20 17.54
CA PRO A 259 -7.33 0.08 18.05
C PRO A 259 -6.25 1.17 18.08
N PHE A 260 -6.64 2.42 17.81
CA PHE A 260 -5.71 3.57 17.85
C PHE A 260 -4.98 3.73 19.18
N SER A 261 -5.59 3.32 20.31
CA SER A 261 -4.94 3.35 21.63
C SER A 261 -3.67 2.49 21.68
N LYS A 262 -3.65 1.35 20.97
CA LYS A 262 -2.49 0.44 20.91
C LYS A 262 -1.40 0.92 19.93
N LEU A 263 -1.78 1.68 18.91
CA LEU A 263 -0.82 2.23 17.94
C LEU A 263 0.05 3.34 18.56
N ARG A 264 -0.55 4.19 19.41
CA ARG A 264 0.19 5.27 20.09
C ARG A 264 1.22 4.75 21.10
N SER A 265 0.94 3.63 21.77
CA SER A 265 1.91 2.99 22.67
C SER A 265 3.10 2.39 21.93
N GLY A 266 2.91 1.87 20.71
CA GLY A 266 3.98 1.36 19.86
C GLY A 266 4.90 2.47 19.34
N GLN A 267 4.31 3.57 18.84
CA GLN A 267 5.09 4.71 18.35
C GLN A 267 5.87 5.43 19.46
N ARG A 268 5.33 5.53 20.68
CA ARG A 268 6.08 6.08 21.83
C ARG A 268 7.29 5.22 22.20
N ALA A 269 7.14 3.90 22.17
CA ALA A 269 8.24 2.98 22.46
C ALA A 269 9.37 3.06 21.42
N GLU A 270 9.04 3.24 20.14
CA GLU A 270 10.03 3.45 19.06
C GLU A 270 10.73 4.82 19.16
N THR A 271 10.03 5.87 19.61
CA THR A 271 10.63 7.21 19.75
C THR A 271 11.42 7.41 21.04
N GLU A 272 11.10 6.70 22.12
CA GLU A 272 11.74 6.88 23.43
C GLU A 272 12.94 5.95 23.64
N ASN A 273 13.10 4.87 22.85
CA ASN A 273 14.28 4.02 22.98
C ASN A 273 14.80 3.43 21.63
N PRO A 274 15.48 4.24 20.79
CA PRO A 274 16.15 3.74 19.59
C PRO A 274 17.28 2.72 19.89
N ALA A 275 17.72 2.62 21.14
CA ALA A 275 18.75 1.68 21.58
C ALA A 275 18.20 0.26 21.81
N ALA A 276 16.90 0.10 22.10
CA ALA A 276 16.30 -1.21 22.33
C ALA A 276 16.25 -2.08 21.05
N GLU A 277 16.15 -1.45 19.88
CA GLU A 277 16.21 -2.14 18.58
C GLU A 277 17.65 -2.55 18.23
N GLN A 278 18.65 -1.77 18.67
CA GLN A 278 20.08 -2.09 18.52
C GLN A 278 20.57 -3.13 19.54
N GLU A 279 20.02 -3.15 20.75
CA GLU A 279 20.29 -4.20 21.75
C GLU A 279 19.67 -5.54 21.34
N LYS A 280 18.44 -5.56 20.83
CA LYS A 280 17.85 -6.79 20.29
C LYS A 280 18.62 -7.33 19.08
N ALA A 281 19.08 -6.46 18.19
CA ALA A 281 19.91 -6.88 17.05
C ALA A 281 21.26 -7.48 17.52
N LYS A 282 21.88 -6.90 18.56
CA LYS A 282 23.14 -7.41 19.14
C LYS A 282 22.98 -8.69 19.94
N GLU A 283 21.86 -8.88 20.65
CA GLU A 283 21.56 -10.15 21.33
C GLU A 283 21.30 -11.27 20.34
N THR A 284 20.62 -10.97 19.21
CA THR A 284 20.35 -11.96 18.16
C THR A 284 21.64 -12.34 17.40
N GLU A 285 22.56 -11.39 17.19
CA GLU A 285 23.91 -11.68 16.63
C GLU A 285 24.78 -12.48 17.61
N LYS A 286 24.70 -12.22 18.92
CA LYS A 286 25.43 -12.99 19.94
C LYS A 286 24.94 -14.43 20.08
N GLU A 287 23.63 -14.67 20.04
CA GLU A 287 23.06 -16.02 20.05
C GLU A 287 23.42 -16.80 18.78
N ALA A 288 23.54 -16.13 17.63
CA ALA A 288 23.99 -16.74 16.38
C ALA A 288 25.51 -17.07 16.40
N GLU A 289 26.35 -16.26 17.05
CA GLU A 289 27.78 -16.54 17.23
C GLU A 289 28.05 -17.67 18.25
N GLU A 290 27.31 -17.72 19.37
CA GLU A 290 27.49 -18.78 20.38
C GLU A 290 27.01 -20.16 19.89
N THR A 291 25.99 -20.20 19.02
CA THR A 291 25.54 -21.46 18.39
C THR A 291 26.47 -21.93 17.27
N SER A 292 27.29 -21.06 16.69
CA SER A 292 28.30 -21.42 15.69
C SER A 292 29.64 -21.88 16.29
N SER A 293 29.93 -21.59 17.57
CA SER A 293 31.25 -21.88 18.18
C SER A 293 31.33 -23.19 18.96
N THR A 294 30.26 -23.99 19.02
CA THR A 294 30.23 -25.28 19.77
C THR A 294 30.38 -26.52 18.89
N ALA A 295 30.72 -26.37 17.61
CA ALA A 295 30.94 -27.49 16.68
C ALA A 295 32.40 -27.61 16.20
N SER A 296 33.38 -27.64 17.13
CA SER A 296 34.70 -28.20 16.82
C SER A 296 35.52 -28.48 18.08
N GLU A 297 35.35 -29.67 18.68
CA GLU A 297 36.40 -30.27 19.51
C GLU A 297 36.87 -31.62 18.92
N PRO A 298 38.18 -31.92 18.91
CA PRO A 298 38.74 -33.08 18.23
C PRO A 298 38.79 -34.32 19.12
N ILE A 299 38.44 -35.47 18.52
CA ILE A 299 38.56 -36.81 19.12
C ILE A 299 40.04 -37.09 19.45
N LYS A 300 40.38 -37.20 20.74
CA LYS A 300 41.69 -37.65 21.21
C LYS A 300 41.73 -39.16 21.44
N SER A 301 42.59 -39.80 20.65
CA SER A 301 43.15 -41.15 20.72
C SER A 301 43.35 -41.71 22.14
N CYS A 302 42.76 -42.88 22.40
CA CYS A 302 43.04 -43.72 23.57
C CYS A 302 44.25 -44.64 23.26
N LYS A 303 45.34 -44.52 24.04
CA LYS A 303 46.52 -45.40 23.96
C LYS A 303 46.31 -46.65 24.81
N ARG A 304 46.63 -47.80 24.20
CA ARG A 304 46.63 -49.16 24.74
C ARG A 304 47.89 -49.39 25.60
N GLY A 305 47.71 -49.91 26.81
CA GLY A 305 48.79 -50.38 27.70
C GLY A 305 49.20 -51.82 27.39
N GLU A 306 50.47 -52.13 27.65
CA GLU A 306 51.17 -53.40 27.45
C GLU A 306 50.73 -54.48 28.45
N TYR A 307 50.73 -55.75 28.02
CA TYR A 307 51.09 -56.93 28.83
C TYR A 307 51.55 -58.06 27.90
N VAL A 308 52.81 -58.49 28.11
CA VAL A 308 53.52 -59.75 27.75
C VAL A 308 53.54 -60.19 26.28
#